data_AF-A0A821B8N5-F1
#
_entry.id   AF-A0A821B8N5-F1
#
_cell.length_a   1.000
_cell.length_b   1.000
_cell.length_c   1.000
_cell.angle_alpha   90.00
_cell.angle_beta   90.00
_cell.angle_gamma   90.00
#
_symmetry.space_group_name_H-M   'P 1'
#
loop_
_entity.id
_entity.type
_entity.pdbx_description
1 polymer ?
#
loop_
_entity_poly.entity_id
_entity_poly.type
_entity_poly.pdbx_seq_one_letter_code
_entity_poly.pdbx_strand_id
1 'polypeptide(L)'
;ETHAGVLRTSTTTTTNVLEEQLHWTKLDETVRKFSIMSTKEIYFDEDNDLNFINSNKNLLNTTEQTVYVNDHQYYNVSYVIPKFEGIPLYFVPENNQFIRINALFDRHRSTFSINLKFNFPFYGHNINKILVGTRGDLLYSALVGSTQYIAPFMANFDVFIGGNQSEIKYFDNSTHFICTWKNLYLQDQQDVGAFTFQTILQDTGNIYFNYIQIPQVKISNLNHAHRIGLSDAYMSQHLTNEHIIRVITLYDKLNLDKAKRAFLRLKKQNTRQKSVFCNAHSEDHCLKSSTSNL
;
A
#
# COMPACT_ATOMS: atom_id res chain seq x y z
N GLU A 1 -71.99 -3.92 -38.73
CA GLU A 1 -70.99 -4.95 -38.38
C GLU A 1 -70.16 -4.40 -37.21
N THR A 2 -70.56 -4.54 -35.94
CA THR A 2 -70.34 -5.67 -34.98
C THR A 2 -68.86 -6.09 -34.86
N HIS A 3 -68.23 -6.32 -33.70
CA HIS A 3 -68.47 -6.14 -32.25
C HIS A 3 -67.23 -6.71 -31.52
N ALA A 4 -67.02 -6.32 -30.24
CA ALA A 4 -66.42 -7.10 -29.13
C ALA A 4 -64.91 -7.49 -29.13
N GLY A 5 -64.36 -7.61 -27.90
CA GLY A 5 -62.96 -7.96 -27.62
C GLY A 5 -62.76 -9.31 -26.91
N VAL A 6 -61.69 -9.37 -26.09
CA VAL A 6 -61.42 -10.28 -24.94
C VAL A 6 -60.39 -11.45 -25.13
N LEU A 7 -59.40 -11.45 -24.20
CA LEU A 7 -58.60 -12.51 -23.51
C LEU A 7 -57.43 -13.34 -24.14
N ARG A 8 -56.27 -13.17 -23.46
CA ARG A 8 -55.13 -14.05 -23.02
C ARG A 8 -55.06 -15.55 -23.37
N THR A 9 -53.82 -16.02 -23.58
CA THR A 9 -53.06 -17.10 -22.84
C THR A 9 -51.67 -17.27 -23.50
N SER A 10 -50.53 -16.94 -22.87
CA SER A 10 -49.62 -17.74 -22.01
C SER A 10 -49.07 -19.06 -22.59
N THR A 11 -47.79 -19.07 -22.99
CA THR A 11 -46.92 -20.26 -22.94
C THR A 11 -45.51 -19.86 -22.47
N THR A 12 -45.25 -20.31 -21.25
CA THR A 12 -44.03 -20.61 -20.51
C THR A 12 -42.74 -20.85 -21.32
N THR A 13 -41.65 -20.19 -20.91
CA THR A 13 -40.31 -20.81 -20.84
C THR A 13 -39.58 -20.24 -19.63
N THR A 14 -39.99 -20.69 -18.45
CA THR A 14 -39.20 -20.61 -17.22
C THR A 14 -38.24 -21.78 -17.21
N THR A 15 -36.98 -21.55 -17.55
CA THR A 15 -35.81 -22.35 -17.12
C THR A 15 -34.57 -21.56 -17.55
N ASN A 16 -33.82 -21.06 -16.55
CA ASN A 16 -32.39 -20.68 -16.59
C ASN A 16 -32.01 -19.54 -15.62
N VAL A 17 -32.95 -18.96 -14.86
CA VAL A 17 -32.57 -17.94 -13.84
C VAL A 17 -32.24 -18.56 -12.48
N LEU A 18 -32.60 -19.84 -12.24
CA LEU A 18 -32.37 -20.50 -10.95
C LEU A 18 -31.01 -21.22 -10.85
N GLU A 19 -30.32 -21.51 -11.96
CA GLU A 19 -28.99 -22.14 -11.90
C GLU A 19 -27.85 -21.15 -11.63
N GLU A 20 -27.96 -19.88 -12.03
CA GLU A 20 -26.97 -18.85 -11.67
C GLU A 20 -27.14 -18.30 -10.24
N GLN A 21 -28.33 -18.42 -9.63
CA GLN A 21 -28.53 -18.02 -8.23
C GLN A 21 -28.08 -19.07 -7.21
N LEU A 22 -27.90 -20.34 -7.62
CA LEU A 22 -27.41 -21.41 -6.75
C LEU A 22 -25.88 -21.44 -6.59
N HIS A 23 -25.13 -20.65 -7.37
CA HIS A 23 -23.67 -20.54 -7.20
C HIS A 23 -23.24 -19.57 -6.09
N TRP A 24 -24.11 -18.63 -5.69
CA TRP A 24 -23.82 -17.65 -4.63
C TRP A 24 -24.15 -18.15 -3.22
N THR A 25 -25.01 -19.17 -3.09
CA THR A 25 -25.44 -19.72 -1.79
C THR A 25 -24.53 -20.82 -1.25
N LYS A 26 -23.59 -21.31 -2.06
CA LYS A 26 -22.49 -22.21 -1.65
C LYS A 26 -21.13 -21.52 -1.55
N LEU A 27 -21.09 -20.17 -1.51
CA LEU A 27 -19.94 -19.45 -0.98
C LEU A 27 -19.85 -19.76 0.52
N ASP A 28 -19.11 -20.84 0.73
CA ASP A 28 -18.80 -21.63 1.90
C ASP A 28 -19.00 -20.90 3.24
N GLU A 29 -19.67 -21.56 4.19
CA GLU A 29 -19.79 -21.11 5.58
C GLU A 29 -18.42 -20.78 6.20
N THR A 30 -17.36 -21.34 5.63
CA THR A 30 -15.95 -21.01 5.89
C THR A 30 -15.65 -19.53 5.59
N VAL A 31 -16.03 -18.99 4.44
CA VAL A 31 -15.86 -17.57 4.05
C VAL A 31 -16.66 -16.63 4.98
N ARG A 32 -17.88 -17.01 5.35
CA ARG A 32 -18.66 -16.26 6.36
C ARG A 32 -18.02 -16.30 7.74
N LYS A 33 -17.46 -17.44 8.16
CA LYS A 33 -16.64 -17.53 9.38
C LYS A 33 -15.39 -16.66 9.31
N PHE A 34 -14.74 -16.53 8.14
CA PHE A 34 -13.60 -15.64 7.92
C PHE A 34 -13.96 -14.15 8.10
N SER A 35 -15.08 -13.71 7.53
CA SER A 35 -15.60 -12.35 7.74
C SER A 35 -15.88 -12.07 9.22
N ILE A 36 -16.37 -13.07 9.97
CA ILE A 36 -16.66 -12.95 11.41
C ILE A 36 -15.37 -13.02 12.26
N MET A 37 -14.37 -13.81 11.87
CA MET A 37 -13.08 -13.89 12.59
C MET A 37 -12.25 -12.60 12.44
N SER A 38 -12.28 -11.98 11.26
CA SER A 38 -11.68 -10.65 11.02
C SER A 38 -12.29 -9.56 11.92
N THR A 39 -13.49 -9.76 12.47
CA THR A 39 -14.14 -8.76 13.34
C THR A 39 -13.84 -8.94 14.83
N LYS A 40 -13.10 -9.98 15.24
CA LYS A 40 -12.61 -10.10 16.63
C LYS A 40 -11.28 -9.38 16.76
N GLU A 41 -11.26 -8.37 17.63
CA GLU A 41 -10.16 -7.48 17.99
C GLU A 41 -8.77 -8.13 17.90
N ILE A 42 -8.00 -7.74 16.87
CA ILE A 42 -6.58 -8.10 16.74
C ILE A 42 -5.79 -7.09 17.57
N TYR A 43 -5.41 -7.49 18.79
CA TYR A 43 -4.41 -6.79 19.58
C TYR A 43 -3.02 -7.18 19.05
N PHE A 44 -2.29 -6.20 18.51
CA PHE A 44 -0.90 -6.36 18.07
C PHE A 44 0.02 -6.38 19.29
N ASP A 45 0.40 -7.58 19.71
CA ASP A 45 1.48 -7.84 20.66
C ASP A 45 2.50 -8.74 19.94
N GLU A 46 3.80 -8.48 20.07
CA GLU A 46 4.85 -9.16 19.28
C GLU A 46 4.83 -10.68 19.46
N ASP A 47 4.44 -11.16 20.64
CA ASP A 47 4.28 -12.57 20.95
C ASP A 47 3.01 -13.19 20.34
N ASN A 48 1.98 -12.39 20.06
CA ASN A 48 0.75 -12.84 19.42
C ASN A 48 0.89 -13.00 17.90
N ASP A 49 1.73 -12.20 17.24
CA ASP A 49 1.92 -12.28 15.79
C ASP A 49 2.58 -13.60 15.35
N LEU A 50 3.63 -14.04 16.06
CA LEU A 50 4.29 -15.31 15.82
C LEU A 50 3.37 -16.50 16.12
N ASN A 51 2.57 -16.40 17.18
CA ASN A 51 1.60 -17.43 17.55
C ASN A 51 0.40 -17.48 16.58
N PHE A 52 -0.07 -16.34 16.06
CA PHE A 52 -1.11 -16.26 15.03
C PHE A 52 -0.64 -16.85 13.70
N ILE A 53 0.56 -16.48 13.24
CA ILE A 53 1.15 -17.02 12.02
C ILE A 53 1.40 -18.53 12.17
N ASN A 54 1.96 -18.99 13.30
CA ASN A 54 2.22 -20.41 13.52
C ASN A 54 0.95 -21.24 13.66
N SER A 55 -0.08 -20.74 14.34
CA SER A 55 -1.35 -21.44 14.51
C SER A 55 -2.15 -21.54 13.21
N ASN A 56 -1.96 -20.58 12.29
CA ASN A 56 -2.66 -20.53 11.01
C ASN A 56 -1.80 -20.95 9.80
N LYS A 57 -0.56 -21.44 10.00
CA LYS A 57 0.38 -21.83 8.91
C LYS A 57 -0.24 -22.75 7.86
N ASN A 58 -1.07 -23.71 8.26
CA ASN A 58 -1.74 -24.62 7.34
C ASN A 58 -2.91 -23.97 6.58
N LEU A 59 -3.54 -22.95 7.18
CA LEU A 59 -4.64 -22.17 6.60
C LEU A 59 -4.13 -21.07 5.64
N LEU A 60 -2.96 -20.52 5.93
CA LEU A 60 -2.23 -19.57 5.10
C LEU A 60 -1.80 -20.17 3.76
N ASN A 61 -1.38 -21.43 3.79
CA ASN A 61 -0.97 -22.17 2.60
C ASN A 61 -2.14 -22.52 1.67
N THR A 62 -3.39 -22.55 2.16
CA THR A 62 -4.57 -22.89 1.36
C THR A 62 -5.23 -21.70 0.67
N THR A 63 -5.05 -20.47 1.16
CA THR A 63 -5.75 -19.26 0.62
C THR A 63 -4.86 -18.31 -0.16
N GLU A 64 -3.55 -18.26 0.09
CA GLU A 64 -2.62 -17.39 -0.62
C GLU A 64 -1.38 -18.17 -1.08
N GLN A 65 -0.80 -17.78 -2.22
CA GLN A 65 0.49 -18.26 -2.69
C GLN A 65 1.51 -17.13 -2.56
N THR A 66 2.60 -17.39 -1.84
CA THR A 66 3.69 -16.43 -1.70
C THR A 66 4.79 -16.74 -2.71
N VAL A 67 5.12 -15.76 -3.55
CA VAL A 67 6.24 -15.81 -4.49
C VAL A 67 7.35 -14.91 -3.98
N TYR A 68 8.47 -15.52 -3.61
CA TYR A 68 9.63 -14.81 -3.11
C TYR A 68 10.52 -14.31 -4.24
N VAL A 69 10.94 -13.04 -4.15
CA VAL A 69 11.85 -12.37 -5.08
C VAL A 69 12.95 -11.68 -4.29
N ASN A 70 14.20 -12.09 -4.52
CA ASN A 70 15.40 -11.60 -3.83
C ASN A 70 16.33 -10.84 -4.77
N ASP A 71 15.82 -9.82 -5.45
CA ASP A 71 16.58 -9.12 -6.49
C ASP A 71 16.91 -7.67 -6.13
N HIS A 72 16.65 -7.27 -4.88
CA HIS A 72 16.78 -5.89 -4.46
C HIS A 72 17.83 -5.72 -3.35
N GLN A 73 18.65 -4.67 -3.41
CA GLN A 73 19.77 -4.49 -2.48
C GLN A 73 19.34 -4.35 -1.01
N TYR A 74 18.21 -3.68 -0.75
CA TYR A 74 17.76 -3.34 0.60
C TYR A 74 16.61 -4.21 1.12
N TYR A 75 15.80 -4.77 0.22
CA TYR A 75 14.55 -5.43 0.58
C TYR A 75 14.47 -6.82 -0.03
N ASN A 76 13.88 -7.75 0.72
CA ASN A 76 13.37 -9.00 0.20
C ASN A 76 11.90 -8.80 -0.12
N VAL A 77 11.49 -9.00 -1.38
CA VAL A 77 10.10 -8.84 -1.79
C VAL A 77 9.43 -10.20 -1.82
N SER A 78 8.26 -10.29 -1.22
CA SER A 78 7.39 -11.46 -1.30
C SER A 78 6.06 -11.00 -1.87
N TYR A 79 5.71 -11.48 -3.06
CA TYR A 79 4.40 -11.22 -3.63
C TYR A 79 3.40 -12.22 -3.07
N VAL A 80 2.28 -11.71 -2.57
CA VAL A 80 1.18 -12.52 -2.04
C VAL A 80 0.08 -12.55 -3.10
N ILE A 81 -0.14 -13.73 -3.67
CA ILE A 81 -1.13 -13.96 -4.72
C ILE A 81 -2.33 -14.65 -4.07
N PRO A 82 -3.49 -13.99 -3.96
CA PRO A 82 -4.67 -14.63 -3.42
C PRO A 82 -5.15 -15.74 -4.35
N LYS A 83 -5.46 -16.92 -3.80
CA LYS A 83 -6.07 -18.04 -4.55
C LYS A 83 -7.58 -17.82 -4.77
N PHE A 84 -8.20 -16.99 -3.93
CA PHE A 84 -9.60 -16.59 -4.01
C PHE A 84 -9.71 -15.08 -3.72
N GLU A 85 -10.70 -14.40 -4.31
CA GLU A 85 -11.00 -13.01 -3.98
C GLU A 85 -11.41 -12.88 -2.50
N GLY A 86 -10.87 -11.88 -1.80
CA GLY A 86 -11.12 -11.71 -0.37
C GLY A 86 -10.19 -10.69 0.29
N ILE A 87 -10.45 -10.41 1.56
CA ILE A 87 -9.66 -9.49 2.39
C ILE A 87 -8.23 -10.06 2.53
N PRO A 88 -7.17 -9.26 2.28
CA PRO A 88 -5.79 -9.70 2.50
C PRO A 88 -5.58 -10.16 3.93
N LEU A 89 -4.77 -11.21 4.11
CA LEU A 89 -4.44 -11.72 5.43
C LEU A 89 -3.93 -10.63 6.38
N TYR A 90 -3.01 -9.80 5.90
CA TYR A 90 -2.40 -8.73 6.68
C TYR A 90 -3.23 -7.44 6.67
N PHE A 91 -4.44 -7.44 6.12
CA PHE A 91 -5.30 -6.26 6.14
C PHE A 91 -5.88 -6.08 7.54
N VAL A 92 -5.61 -4.93 8.14
CA VAL A 92 -6.07 -4.61 9.49
C VAL A 92 -7.40 -3.85 9.41
N PRO A 93 -8.51 -4.41 9.94
CA PRO A 93 -9.77 -3.71 10.01
C PRO A 93 -9.69 -2.46 10.87
N GLU A 94 -10.32 -1.38 10.41
CA GLU A 94 -10.35 -0.11 11.15
C GLU A 94 -11.25 -0.23 12.39
N ASN A 95 -10.81 0.34 13.51
CA ASN A 95 -11.57 0.45 14.75
C ASN A 95 -11.57 1.91 15.25
N ASN A 96 -12.08 2.16 16.46
CA ASN A 96 -12.17 3.50 17.05
C ASN A 96 -10.81 4.16 17.36
N GLN A 97 -9.69 3.44 17.27
CA GLN A 97 -8.34 3.98 17.46
C GLN A 97 -7.76 4.58 16.17
N PHE A 98 -8.36 4.30 15.01
CA PHE A 98 -7.95 4.89 13.75
C PHE A 98 -8.40 6.35 13.68
N ILE A 99 -7.45 7.23 13.33
CA ILE A 99 -7.68 8.66 13.19
C ILE A 99 -7.98 8.97 11.73
N ARG A 100 -9.11 9.65 11.48
CA ARG A 100 -9.48 10.12 10.14
C ARG A 100 -8.64 11.33 9.75
N ILE A 101 -8.07 11.28 8.55
CA ILE A 101 -7.42 12.42 7.92
C ILE A 101 -8.49 13.25 7.22
N ASN A 102 -8.68 14.48 7.70
CA ASN A 102 -9.59 15.43 7.08
C ASN A 102 -8.90 16.11 5.89
N ALA A 103 -9.08 15.52 4.70
CA ALA A 103 -8.67 16.14 3.45
C ALA A 103 -9.45 17.45 3.21
N LEU A 104 -8.74 18.53 2.88
CA LEU A 104 -9.38 19.81 2.54
C LEU A 104 -9.87 19.78 1.09
N PHE A 105 -11.15 20.07 0.88
CA PHE A 105 -11.87 20.00 -0.41
C PHE A 105 -11.19 20.73 -1.58
N ASP A 106 -10.39 21.75 -1.31
CA ASP A 106 -9.76 22.60 -2.34
C ASP A 106 -8.32 22.17 -2.70
N ARG A 107 -7.86 21.00 -2.23
CA ARG A 107 -6.52 20.48 -2.54
C ARG A 107 -6.53 19.00 -2.83
N HIS A 108 -6.84 18.65 -4.08
CA HIS A 108 -6.68 17.30 -4.68
C HIS A 108 -5.27 16.70 -4.50
N ARG A 109 -4.30 17.54 -4.14
CA ARG A 109 -2.95 17.14 -3.75
C ARG A 109 -2.63 17.73 -2.38
N SER A 110 -3.00 16.98 -1.36
CA SER A 110 -2.66 17.28 0.03
C SER A 110 -1.84 16.16 0.63
N THR A 111 -0.92 16.55 1.52
CA THR A 111 -0.15 15.63 2.36
C THR A 111 -0.32 16.00 3.81
N PHE A 112 -0.49 15.01 4.68
CA PHE A 112 -0.73 15.20 6.11
C PHE A 112 0.46 14.69 6.91
N SER A 113 1.05 15.59 7.69
CA SER A 113 2.25 15.29 8.46
C SER A 113 1.93 14.51 9.73
N ILE A 114 2.59 13.37 9.91
CA ILE A 114 2.48 12.51 11.08
C ILE A 114 3.90 12.23 11.61
N ASN A 115 4.10 12.46 12.90
CA ASN A 115 5.31 12.02 13.58
C ASN A 115 5.06 10.58 14.06
N LEU A 116 5.88 9.64 13.60
CA LEU A 116 5.80 8.25 14.01
C LEU A 116 6.20 8.10 15.47
N LYS A 117 5.55 7.20 16.20
CA LYS A 117 5.92 6.83 17.58
C LYS A 117 7.16 5.92 17.66
N PHE A 118 7.78 5.60 16.52
CA PHE A 118 8.98 4.80 16.40
C PHE A 118 9.88 5.31 15.28
N ASN A 119 11.14 4.87 15.30
CA ASN A 119 12.08 5.12 14.21
C ASN A 119 11.92 4.01 13.17
N PHE A 120 11.37 4.33 12.00
CA PHE A 120 11.19 3.37 10.92
C PHE A 120 12.48 3.26 10.08
N PRO A 121 13.13 2.09 10.00
CA PRO A 121 14.30 1.88 9.15
C PRO A 121 13.93 1.81 7.67
N PHE A 122 14.47 2.72 6.86
CA PHE A 122 14.19 2.86 5.43
C PHE A 122 15.49 3.16 4.66
N TYR A 123 15.86 2.34 3.67
CA TYR A 123 17.09 2.52 2.87
C TYR A 123 18.38 2.78 3.68
N GLY A 124 18.52 2.14 4.85
CA GLY A 124 19.72 2.27 5.68
C GLY A 124 19.79 3.54 6.55
N HIS A 125 18.71 4.32 6.62
CA HIS A 125 18.55 5.41 7.58
C HIS A 125 17.20 5.28 8.29
N ASN A 126 17.00 6.04 9.38
CA ASN A 126 15.73 6.03 10.11
C ASN A 126 14.90 7.25 9.74
N ILE A 127 13.61 7.04 9.50
CA ILE A 127 12.62 8.11 9.38
C ILE A 127 11.66 8.06 10.58
N ASN A 128 11.35 9.22 11.14
CA ASN A 128 10.43 9.37 12.28
C ASN A 128 9.24 10.27 11.95
N LYS A 129 9.16 10.72 10.69
CA LYS A 129 8.13 11.62 10.20
C LYS A 129 7.75 11.22 8.79
N ILE A 130 6.46 11.10 8.57
CA ILE A 130 5.88 10.80 7.26
C ILE A 130 4.80 11.81 6.91
N LEU A 131 4.56 11.96 5.62
CA LEU A 131 3.55 12.81 5.02
C LEU A 131 2.60 11.87 4.27
N VAL A 132 1.41 11.66 4.80
CA VAL A 132 0.39 10.83 4.16
C VAL A 132 -0.24 11.61 3.02
N GLY A 133 0.02 11.18 1.79
CA GLY A 133 -0.53 11.76 0.59
C GLY A 133 -1.95 11.28 0.32
N THR A 134 -2.79 12.20 -0.13
CA THR A 134 -4.16 11.90 -0.62
C THR A 134 -4.18 11.00 -1.87
N ARG A 135 -3.03 10.80 -2.51
CA ARG A 135 -2.86 10.06 -3.77
C ARG A 135 -2.38 8.63 -3.60
N GLY A 136 -2.44 8.09 -2.37
CA GLY A 136 -2.06 6.70 -2.09
C GLY A 136 -0.57 6.48 -1.88
N ASP A 137 0.12 7.50 -1.38
CA ASP A 137 1.55 7.50 -1.13
C ASP A 137 1.89 8.02 0.27
N LEU A 138 2.98 7.52 0.84
CA LEU A 138 3.65 8.12 1.99
C LEU A 138 4.94 8.77 1.51
N LEU A 139 5.14 10.03 1.84
CA LEU A 139 6.41 10.73 1.63
C LEU A 139 7.10 10.90 2.99
N TYR A 140 8.40 11.10 3.01
CA TYR A 140 9.15 11.39 4.24
C TYR A 140 10.03 12.64 4.11
N SER A 141 9.88 13.34 2.99
CA SER A 141 10.50 14.61 2.69
C SER A 141 9.54 15.46 1.87
N ALA A 142 9.28 16.68 2.32
CA ALA A 142 8.40 17.62 1.62
C ALA A 142 9.01 18.16 0.31
N LEU A 143 10.34 18.08 0.18
CA LEU A 143 11.06 18.71 -0.93
C LEU A 143 11.09 17.85 -2.18
N VAL A 144 10.90 16.53 -2.06
CA VAL A 144 11.10 15.60 -3.19
C VAL A 144 10.06 14.48 -3.26
N GLY A 145 8.77 14.83 -3.16
CA GLY A 145 7.67 13.85 -3.23
C GLY A 145 7.61 13.01 -4.50
N SER A 146 8.30 13.42 -5.57
CA SER A 146 8.42 12.63 -6.80
C SER A 146 9.55 11.60 -6.79
N THR A 147 10.44 11.58 -5.79
CA THR A 147 11.58 10.64 -5.74
C THR A 147 11.83 10.01 -4.36
N GLN A 148 11.14 10.47 -3.31
CA GLN A 148 11.21 9.95 -1.95
C GLN A 148 9.83 9.51 -1.49
N TYR A 149 9.51 8.22 -1.67
CA TYR A 149 8.17 7.71 -1.39
C TYR A 149 8.14 6.23 -0.99
N ILE A 150 7.11 5.89 -0.22
CA ILE A 150 6.57 4.54 -0.02
C ILE A 150 5.18 4.58 -0.66
N ALA A 151 5.03 3.96 -1.83
CA ALA A 151 3.81 4.00 -2.63
C ALA A 151 3.16 2.62 -2.65
N PRO A 152 2.22 2.31 -1.73
CA PRO A 152 1.36 1.15 -1.93
C PRO A 152 0.58 1.29 -3.24
N PHE A 153 0.10 2.48 -3.56
CA PHE A 153 -0.64 2.74 -4.77
C PHE A 153 -0.70 4.23 -5.07
N MET A 154 0.38 4.78 -5.62
CA MET A 154 0.38 6.17 -6.05
C MET A 154 -0.31 6.27 -7.41
N ALA A 155 -1.44 6.97 -7.49
CA ALA A 155 -2.16 7.23 -8.74
C ALA A 155 -2.87 8.59 -8.68
N ASN A 156 -3.63 8.93 -9.73
CA ASN A 156 -4.40 10.17 -9.78
C ASN A 156 -5.71 10.08 -8.96
N PHE A 157 -5.61 9.64 -7.71
CA PHE A 157 -6.77 9.50 -6.84
C PHE A 157 -7.30 10.86 -6.39
N ASP A 158 -8.62 10.90 -6.20
CA ASP A 158 -9.33 12.02 -5.59
C ASP A 158 -10.30 11.48 -4.52
N VAL A 159 -10.09 11.95 -3.29
CA VAL A 159 -10.86 11.56 -2.11
C VAL A 159 -12.26 12.20 -2.11
N PHE A 160 -12.51 13.23 -2.91
CA PHE A 160 -13.80 13.93 -2.91
C PHE A 160 -14.83 13.29 -3.85
N ILE A 161 -14.38 12.52 -4.85
CA ILE A 161 -15.27 11.91 -5.86
C ILE A 161 -16.24 10.91 -5.22
N GLY A 162 -15.78 10.06 -4.30
CA GLY A 162 -16.66 9.12 -3.60
C GLY A 162 -17.42 9.72 -2.42
N GLY A 163 -17.36 11.05 -2.23
CA GLY A 163 -18.05 11.76 -1.17
C GLY A 163 -17.75 11.19 0.22
N ASN A 164 -18.80 10.94 1.00
CA ASN A 164 -18.68 10.44 2.37
C ASN A 164 -18.17 8.99 2.47
N GLN A 165 -18.11 8.25 1.36
CA GLN A 165 -17.63 6.87 1.34
C GLN A 165 -16.11 6.79 1.20
N SER A 166 -15.48 7.83 0.64
CA SER A 166 -14.04 7.95 0.49
C SER A 166 -13.43 8.52 1.77
N GLU A 167 -12.43 7.82 2.30
CA GLU A 167 -11.75 8.26 3.51
C GLU A 167 -10.30 7.79 3.56
N ILE A 168 -9.48 8.53 4.28
CA ILE A 168 -8.12 8.13 4.62
C ILE A 168 -8.05 8.09 6.14
N LYS A 169 -7.62 6.96 6.68
CA LYS A 169 -7.43 6.78 8.12
C LYS A 169 -6.03 6.25 8.41
N TYR A 170 -5.53 6.55 9.60
CA TYR A 170 -4.29 5.98 10.07
C TYR A 170 -4.37 5.53 11.52
N PHE A 171 -3.51 4.59 11.88
CA PHE A 171 -3.25 4.17 13.25
C PHE A 171 -1.73 4.17 13.45
N ASP A 172 -1.29 4.56 14.64
CA ASP A 172 0.14 4.61 14.99
C ASP A 172 0.34 4.22 16.46
N ASN A 173 1.22 3.25 16.70
CA ASN A 173 1.68 2.84 18.01
C ASN A 173 3.23 2.71 18.02
N SER A 174 3.81 2.17 19.09
CA SER A 174 5.28 2.08 19.23
C SER A 174 5.95 1.10 18.28
N THR A 175 5.21 0.26 17.55
CA THR A 175 5.79 -0.79 16.69
C THR A 175 5.23 -0.76 15.26
N HIS A 176 4.05 -0.17 15.06
CA HIS A 176 3.30 -0.22 13.81
C HIS A 176 2.70 1.15 13.47
N PHE A 177 2.86 1.52 12.21
CA PHE A 177 2.06 2.55 11.55
C PHE A 177 1.22 1.91 10.45
N ILE A 178 -0.08 2.21 10.43
CA ILE A 178 -1.03 1.68 9.45
C ILE A 178 -1.73 2.87 8.80
N CYS A 179 -1.80 2.90 7.48
CA CYS A 179 -2.62 3.87 6.75
C CYS A 179 -3.50 3.16 5.72
N THR A 180 -4.79 3.44 5.77
CA THR A 180 -5.80 2.93 4.85
C THR A 180 -6.33 4.07 4.00
N TRP A 181 -6.29 3.89 2.68
CA TRP A 181 -7.01 4.70 1.70
C TRP A 181 -8.21 3.88 1.25
N LYS A 182 -9.41 4.34 1.59
CA LYS A 182 -10.65 3.60 1.43
C LYS A 182 -11.56 4.26 0.41
N ASN A 183 -12.08 3.45 -0.49
CA ASN A 183 -12.97 3.82 -1.58
C ASN A 183 -12.50 5.06 -2.36
N LEU A 184 -11.23 5.13 -2.73
CA LEU A 184 -10.72 6.21 -3.55
C LEU A 184 -11.02 5.98 -5.02
N TYR A 185 -11.35 7.04 -5.76
CA TYR A 185 -11.62 6.98 -7.19
C TYR A 185 -10.52 7.71 -7.96
N LEU A 186 -10.21 7.21 -9.15
CA LEU A 186 -9.31 7.90 -10.07
C LEU A 186 -10.03 9.10 -10.68
N GLN A 187 -9.41 10.27 -10.64
CA GLN A 187 -10.01 11.49 -11.16
C GLN A 187 -10.28 11.42 -12.66
N ASP A 188 -9.38 10.77 -13.41
CA ASP A 188 -9.43 10.62 -14.86
C ASP A 188 -10.03 9.29 -15.35
N GLN A 189 -10.36 8.35 -14.46
CA GLN A 189 -10.87 7.02 -14.79
C GLN A 189 -11.85 6.51 -13.72
N GLN A 190 -12.94 7.26 -13.50
CA GLN A 190 -13.91 6.94 -12.44
C GLN A 190 -14.69 5.64 -12.71
N ASP A 191 -14.83 5.26 -13.99
CA ASP A 191 -15.50 4.06 -14.48
C ASP A 191 -14.83 2.76 -14.02
N VAL A 192 -13.54 2.82 -13.70
CA VAL A 192 -12.78 1.70 -13.12
C VAL A 192 -13.29 1.30 -11.73
N GLY A 193 -13.96 2.22 -11.02
CA GLY A 193 -14.50 2.01 -9.69
C GLY A 193 -13.56 2.46 -8.56
N ALA A 194 -13.93 2.05 -7.34
CA ALA A 194 -13.29 2.48 -6.12
C ALA A 194 -12.14 1.55 -5.70
N PHE A 195 -11.12 2.13 -5.10
CA PHE A 195 -9.94 1.41 -4.60
C PHE A 195 -9.87 1.49 -3.08
N THR A 196 -9.64 0.33 -2.45
CA THR A 196 -9.31 0.27 -1.03
C THR A 196 -8.02 -0.50 -0.83
N PHE A 197 -7.04 0.16 -0.22
CA PHE A 197 -5.71 -0.38 0.02
C PHE A 197 -5.12 0.18 1.30
N GLN A 198 -4.14 -0.54 1.84
CA GLN A 198 -3.52 -0.25 3.12
C GLN A 198 -2.01 -0.44 3.04
N THR A 199 -1.27 0.43 3.73
CA THR A 199 0.15 0.23 4.03
C THR A 199 0.35 0.00 5.52
N ILE A 200 1.23 -0.94 5.84
CA ILE A 200 1.70 -1.15 7.21
C ILE A 200 3.22 -0.97 7.20
N LEU A 201 3.72 -0.12 8.09
CA LEU A 201 5.14 0.02 8.41
C LEU A 201 5.37 -0.58 9.79
N GLN A 202 6.33 -1.50 9.92
CA GLN A 202 6.77 -2.03 11.21
C GLN A 202 8.12 -1.41 11.59
N ASP A 203 8.36 -1.19 12.88
CA ASP A 203 9.63 -0.72 13.44
C ASP A 203 10.86 -1.55 13.03
N THR A 204 10.67 -2.81 12.68
CA THR A 204 11.69 -3.70 12.09
C THR A 204 12.13 -3.32 10.67
N GLY A 205 11.45 -2.35 10.03
CA GLY A 205 11.70 -1.92 8.65
C GLY A 205 10.85 -2.67 7.61
N ASN A 206 9.94 -3.55 8.06
CA ASN A 206 9.03 -4.26 7.16
C ASN A 206 7.93 -3.34 6.63
N ILE A 207 7.50 -3.60 5.40
CA ILE A 207 6.45 -2.85 4.71
C ILE A 207 5.45 -3.83 4.08
N TYR A 208 4.16 -3.63 4.31
CA TYR A 208 3.10 -4.42 3.70
C TYR A 208 2.26 -3.52 2.80
N PHE A 209 2.05 -3.94 1.56
CA PHE A 209 1.10 -3.34 0.62
C PHE A 209 -0.07 -4.29 0.41
N ASN A 210 -1.21 -3.92 1.00
CA ASN A 210 -2.43 -4.70 1.02
C ASN A 210 -3.49 -4.04 0.13
N TYR A 211 -4.17 -4.85 -0.70
CA TYR A 211 -5.24 -4.38 -1.59
C TYR A 211 -6.47 -5.26 -1.40
N ILE A 212 -7.62 -4.66 -1.08
CA ILE A 212 -8.90 -5.40 -1.07
C ILE A 212 -9.18 -5.93 -2.49
N GLN A 213 -9.02 -5.06 -3.48
CA GLN A 213 -9.11 -5.41 -4.89
C GLN A 213 -7.83 -4.98 -5.60
N ILE A 214 -7.16 -5.93 -6.23
CA ILE A 214 -6.00 -5.65 -7.09
C ILE A 214 -6.54 -5.09 -8.41
N PRO A 215 -6.10 -3.90 -8.85
CA PRO A 215 -6.49 -3.37 -10.14
C PRO A 215 -5.93 -4.26 -11.25
N GLN A 216 -6.80 -4.98 -11.96
CA GLN A 216 -6.44 -5.64 -13.23
C GLN A 216 -6.53 -4.69 -14.43
N VAL A 217 -6.87 -3.42 -14.17
CA VAL A 217 -7.10 -2.39 -15.17
C VAL A 217 -5.85 -1.55 -15.44
N LYS A 218 -5.71 -1.08 -16.68
CA LYS A 218 -4.64 -0.16 -17.06
C LYS A 218 -4.95 1.24 -16.54
N ILE A 219 -4.22 1.65 -15.51
CA ILE A 219 -4.27 3.01 -14.97
C ILE A 219 -3.43 3.95 -15.83
N SER A 220 -4.01 5.10 -16.17
CA SER A 220 -3.41 6.20 -16.93
C SER A 220 -2.22 6.81 -16.20
N ASN A 221 -1.23 7.24 -16.99
CA ASN A 221 -0.06 7.99 -16.53
C ASN A 221 -0.05 9.44 -17.04
N LEU A 222 -1.13 9.88 -17.72
CA LEU A 222 -1.14 11.17 -18.44
C LEU A 222 -1.17 12.36 -17.48
N ASN A 223 -2.03 12.30 -16.47
CA ASN A 223 -2.24 13.41 -15.53
C ASN A 223 -1.43 13.25 -14.24
N HIS A 224 -0.98 12.03 -13.92
CA HIS A 224 -0.15 11.74 -12.76
C HIS A 224 0.60 10.43 -12.93
N ALA A 225 1.72 10.27 -12.21
CA ALA A 225 2.45 9.02 -12.19
C ALA A 225 1.66 7.93 -11.46
N HIS A 226 1.57 6.76 -12.08
CA HIS A 226 1.12 5.52 -11.45
C HIS A 226 2.33 4.69 -10.98
N ARG A 227 2.54 4.62 -9.67
CA ARG A 227 3.67 3.92 -9.05
C ARG A 227 3.22 3.01 -7.92
N ILE A 228 3.84 1.84 -7.86
CA ILE A 228 3.72 0.90 -6.76
C ILE A 228 5.14 0.47 -6.42
N GLY A 229 5.57 0.71 -5.18
CA GLY A 229 6.94 0.44 -4.76
C GLY A 229 7.55 1.52 -3.86
N LEU A 230 8.87 1.53 -3.80
CA LEU A 230 9.67 2.37 -2.93
C LEU A 230 10.67 3.19 -3.74
N SER A 231 11.04 4.36 -3.24
CA SER A 231 12.08 5.18 -3.84
C SER A 231 12.73 6.04 -2.78
N ASP A 232 14.05 6.14 -2.86
CA ASP A 232 14.83 7.07 -2.07
C ASP A 232 15.78 7.89 -2.94
N ALA A 233 16.06 9.11 -2.48
CA ALA A 233 16.90 10.07 -3.16
C ALA A 233 17.51 11.00 -2.13
N TYR A 234 18.65 11.62 -2.46
CA TYR A 234 19.19 12.71 -1.66
C TYR A 234 19.18 14.00 -2.47
N MET A 235 19.07 15.13 -1.76
CA MET A 235 19.14 16.45 -2.36
C MET A 235 20.35 17.19 -1.82
N SER A 236 21.24 17.63 -2.71
CA SER A 236 22.30 18.57 -2.38
C SER A 236 21.91 19.97 -2.85
N GLN A 237 22.32 20.98 -2.08
CA GLN A 237 22.08 22.37 -2.41
C GLN A 237 23.42 23.09 -2.60
N HIS A 238 23.56 23.77 -3.74
CA HIS A 238 24.72 24.57 -4.08
C HIS A 238 24.31 26.03 -4.16
N LEU A 239 25.01 26.87 -3.41
CA LEU A 239 24.88 28.32 -3.48
C LEU A 239 25.84 28.81 -4.56
N THR A 240 25.30 29.48 -5.57
CA THR A 240 26.08 30.27 -6.52
C THR A 240 25.86 31.75 -6.22
N ASN A 241 26.65 32.63 -6.84
CA ASN A 241 26.57 34.08 -6.58
C ASN A 241 25.18 34.67 -6.86
N GLU A 242 24.36 34.03 -7.70
CA GLU A 242 23.05 34.54 -8.11
C GLU A 242 21.88 33.58 -7.81
N HIS A 243 22.15 32.28 -7.64
CA HIS A 243 21.09 31.25 -7.59
C HIS A 243 21.36 30.16 -6.54
N ILE A 244 20.26 29.64 -5.98
CA ILE A 244 20.27 28.40 -5.21
C ILE A 244 19.98 27.24 -6.17
N ILE A 245 20.98 26.39 -6.42
CA ILE A 245 20.84 25.19 -7.24
C ILE A 245 20.54 24.01 -6.32
N ARG A 246 19.46 23.27 -6.58
CA ARG A 246 19.15 22.01 -5.89
C ARG A 246 19.32 20.85 -6.85
N VAL A 247 20.19 19.91 -6.50
CA VAL A 247 20.45 18.70 -7.27
C VAL A 247 19.83 17.52 -6.52
N ILE A 248 18.90 16.84 -7.16
CA ILE A 248 18.27 15.62 -6.64
C ILE A 248 18.97 14.44 -7.31
N THR A 249 19.57 13.57 -6.50
CA THR A 249 20.16 12.33 -6.99
C THR A 249 19.31 11.17 -6.50
N LEU A 250 18.73 10.41 -7.44
CA LEU A 250 18.01 9.19 -7.12
C LEU A 250 19.00 8.18 -6.55
N TYR A 251 18.75 7.72 -5.32
CA TYR A 251 19.60 6.74 -4.67
C TYR A 251 19.24 5.35 -5.14
N ASP A 252 17.98 4.98 -4.97
CA ASP A 252 17.48 3.68 -5.38
C ASP A 252 15.96 3.70 -5.57
N LYS A 253 15.45 2.77 -6.40
CA LYS A 253 14.03 2.67 -6.70
C LYS A 253 13.62 1.21 -6.94
N LEU A 254 12.70 0.75 -6.11
CA LEU A 254 12.06 -0.55 -6.22
C LEU A 254 10.67 -0.40 -6.83
N ASN A 255 10.49 -0.84 -8.08
CA ASN A 255 9.15 -0.96 -8.68
C ASN A 255 8.59 -2.35 -8.39
N LEU A 256 7.32 -2.41 -7.98
CA LEU A 256 6.63 -3.67 -7.70
C LEU A 256 5.60 -3.96 -8.79
N ASP A 257 5.27 -5.24 -8.92
CA ASP A 257 4.21 -5.71 -9.79
C ASP A 257 2.86 -5.13 -9.35
N LYS A 258 2.20 -4.44 -10.27
CA LYS A 258 0.94 -3.72 -10.03
C LYS A 258 -0.26 -4.66 -9.89
N ALA A 259 -0.09 -5.93 -10.29
CA ALA A 259 -1.12 -6.96 -10.22
C ALA A 259 -0.99 -7.88 -8.99
N LYS A 260 -0.20 -7.50 -7.98
CA LYS A 260 0.08 -8.37 -6.82
C LYS A 260 0.12 -7.58 -5.50
N ARG A 261 -0.32 -8.23 -4.41
CA ARG A 261 0.00 -7.76 -3.04
C ARG A 261 1.49 -7.97 -2.79
N ALA A 262 2.11 -7.10 -2.02
CA ALA A 262 3.54 -7.17 -1.78
C ALA A 262 3.87 -7.01 -0.29
N PHE A 263 4.74 -7.89 0.19
CA PHE A 263 5.37 -7.81 1.49
C PHE A 263 6.87 -7.60 1.30
N LEU A 264 7.39 -6.51 1.85
CA LEU A 264 8.80 -6.14 1.76
C LEU A 264 9.43 -6.27 3.13
N ARG A 265 10.43 -7.14 3.22
CA ARG A 265 11.21 -7.35 4.44
C ARG A 265 12.56 -6.68 4.30
N LEU A 266 12.89 -5.75 5.20
CA LEU A 266 14.21 -5.12 5.19
C LEU A 266 15.29 -6.17 5.39
N LYS A 267 16.32 -6.14 4.55
CA LYS A 267 17.49 -7.02 4.71
C LYS A 267 18.29 -6.55 5.92
N LYS A 268 18.65 -7.47 6.80
CA LYS A 268 19.63 -7.19 7.86
C LYS A 268 20.94 -6.79 7.17
N GLN A 269 21.37 -5.54 7.36
CA GLN A 269 22.66 -5.10 6.86
C GLN A 269 23.75 -5.86 7.62
N ASN A 270 24.64 -6.51 6.88
CA ASN A 270 25.83 -7.10 7.48
C ASN A 270 26.67 -5.96 8.06
N THR A 271 26.83 -5.92 9.37
CA THR A 271 27.65 -4.93 10.12
C THR A 271 29.13 -4.89 9.68
N ARG A 272 29.57 -5.80 8.80
CA ARG A 272 30.90 -5.82 8.17
C ARG A 272 31.00 -5.03 6.87
N GLN A 273 29.90 -4.72 6.20
CA GLN A 273 29.89 -3.74 5.12
C GLN A 273 29.59 -2.39 5.76
N LYS A 274 30.64 -1.71 6.23
CA LYS A 274 30.60 -0.26 6.38
C LYS A 274 30.03 0.28 5.06
N SER A 275 28.85 0.89 5.11
CA SER A 275 28.35 1.68 3.99
C SER A 275 29.42 2.71 3.68
N VAL A 276 30.11 2.52 2.56
CA VAL A 276 31.00 3.54 2.02
C VAL A 276 30.06 4.64 1.54
N PHE A 277 29.90 5.68 2.35
CA PHE A 277 29.28 6.91 1.93
C PHE A 277 30.24 7.58 0.94
N CYS A 278 30.02 7.35 -0.34
CA CYS A 278 30.68 8.11 -1.38
C CYS A 278 30.02 9.49 -1.43
N ASN A 279 30.69 10.51 -0.91
CA ASN A 279 30.36 11.89 -1.24
C ASN A 279 30.64 12.08 -2.74
N ALA A 280 29.58 12.22 -3.54
CA ALA A 280 29.66 12.42 -4.99
C ALA A 280 30.21 13.83 -5.39
N HIS A 281 30.97 14.49 -4.51
CA HIS A 281 31.53 15.83 -4.74
C HIS A 281 33.01 15.85 -5.12
N SER A 282 33.64 14.68 -5.27
CA SER A 282 34.96 14.59 -5.89
C SER A 282 35.10 13.22 -6.53
N GLU A 283 35.43 13.16 -7.81
CA GLU A 283 35.66 11.90 -8.52
C GLU A 283 36.86 11.10 -8.00
N ASP A 284 37.63 11.57 -7.00
CA ASP A 284 38.91 10.92 -6.65
C ASP A 284 39.13 10.43 -5.21
N HIS A 285 38.23 10.63 -4.24
CA HIS A 285 38.50 10.15 -2.86
C HIS A 285 37.30 9.51 -2.16
N CYS A 286 37.17 8.19 -2.31
CA CYS A 286 36.54 7.36 -1.28
C CYS A 286 37.40 7.44 -0.01
N LEU A 287 36.93 8.15 1.02
CA LEU A 287 37.56 8.14 2.34
C LEU A 287 37.53 6.71 2.91
N LYS A 288 38.62 5.97 2.75
CA LYS A 288 38.91 4.80 3.58
C LYS A 288 39.01 5.31 5.01
N SER A 289 38.18 4.78 5.93
CA SER A 289 38.39 5.02 7.36
C SER A 289 39.78 4.48 7.72
N SER A 290 40.73 5.37 7.94
CA SER A 290 42.03 5.01 8.50
C SER A 290 41.80 4.43 9.89
N THR A 291 42.18 3.17 10.05
CA THR A 291 42.49 2.60 11.36
C THR A 291 43.65 3.40 11.96
N SER A 292 43.37 4.31 12.89
CA SER A 292 44.39 4.76 13.84
C SER A 292 44.36 3.78 15.00
N ASN A 293 45.30 2.83 14.98
CA ASN A 293 45.75 2.19 16.20
C ASN A 293 46.41 3.25 17.07
N LEU A 294 45.89 3.42 18.29
CA LEU A 294 46.64 3.69 19.53
C LEU A 294 45.69 3.46 20.70
#